data_AF-A0A433PB27-F1
#
_entry.id   AF-A0A433PB27-F1
#
_cell.length_a   1.000
_cell.length_b   1.000
_cell.length_c   1.000
_cell.angle_alpha   90.00
_cell.angle_beta   90.00
_cell.angle_gamma   90.00
#
_symmetry.space_group_name_H-M   'P 1'
#
loop_
_entity.id
_entity.type
_entity.pdbx_description
1 polymer ?
#
loop_
_entity_poly.entity_id
_entity_poly.type
_entity_poly.pdbx_seq_one_letter_code
_entity_poly.pdbx_strand_id
1 'polypeptide(L)'
;VEVINGLLLITAKPVIYLANVSEKDYIRKKNKWLLKIKTWIDENNPGDLLIPFSGVLEQKLSLMSLEERETYTNEIGATSALPKIIVAGYQALQLVYYFTGGADEVRAWTIRVCVLMLY
;
A
#
# COMPACT_ATOMS: atom_id res chain seq x y z
N VAL A 1 -13.60 5.11 -23.11
CA VAL A 1 -12.69 5.49 -22.00
C VAL A 1 -11.89 6.75 -22.33
N GLU A 2 -11.42 6.95 -23.57
CA GLU A 2 -10.62 8.13 -23.97
C GLU A 2 -11.30 9.49 -23.70
N VAL A 3 -12.59 9.62 -23.99
CA VAL A 3 -13.33 10.88 -23.77
C VAL A 3 -13.39 11.26 -22.28
N ILE A 4 -13.55 10.26 -21.41
CA ILE A 4 -13.64 10.47 -19.95
C ILE A 4 -12.27 10.80 -19.37
N ASN A 5 -11.19 10.20 -19.90
CA ASN A 5 -9.82 10.49 -19.45
C ASN A 5 -9.42 11.95 -19.69
N GLY A 6 -9.94 12.58 -20.76
CA GLY A 6 -9.72 14.01 -21.02
C GLY A 6 -10.34 14.95 -19.98
N LEU A 7 -11.34 14.49 -19.22
CA LEU A 7 -12.05 15.29 -18.22
C LEU A 7 -11.37 15.31 -16.84
N LEU A 8 -10.36 14.46 -16.61
CA LEU A 8 -9.58 14.39 -15.36
C LEU A 8 -10.44 14.34 -14.08
N LEU A 9 -11.56 13.63 -14.13
CA LEU A 9 -12.51 13.55 -13.02
C LEU A 9 -11.86 12.97 -11.76
N ILE A 10 -12.19 13.53 -10.60
CA ILE A 10 -11.66 13.10 -9.31
C ILE A 10 -12.12 11.67 -8.99
N THR A 11 -13.38 11.35 -9.27
CA THR A 11 -14.00 10.04 -9.01
C THR A 11 -13.50 8.92 -9.92
N ALA A 12 -12.81 9.26 -11.01
CA ALA A 12 -12.17 8.28 -11.89
C ALA A 12 -10.80 7.81 -11.36
N LYS A 13 -10.27 8.46 -10.31
CA LYS A 13 -8.98 8.07 -9.71
C LYS A 13 -9.18 6.84 -8.81
N PRO A 14 -8.30 5.83 -8.87
CA PRO A 14 -8.37 4.68 -7.99
C PRO A 14 -8.14 5.11 -6.53
N VAL A 15 -8.84 4.46 -5.60
CA VAL A 15 -8.78 4.78 -4.16
C VAL A 15 -8.32 3.56 -3.37
N ILE A 16 -7.47 3.79 -2.37
CA ILE A 16 -7.09 2.79 -1.36
C ILE A 16 -7.46 3.38 0.00
N TYR A 17 -8.22 2.62 0.77
CA TYR A 17 -8.62 3.01 2.12
C TYR A 17 -7.55 2.59 3.12
N LEU A 18 -6.97 3.58 3.81
CA LEU A 18 -6.03 3.35 4.89
C LEU A 18 -6.73 3.58 6.24
N ALA A 19 -7.03 2.50 6.95
CA ALA A 19 -7.66 2.59 8.27
C ALA A 19 -6.59 2.73 9.36
N ASN A 20 -6.39 3.96 9.85
CA ASN A 20 -5.51 4.22 10.97
C ASN A 20 -6.13 3.70 12.27
N VAL A 21 -5.45 2.78 12.94
CA VAL A 21 -5.86 2.18 14.22
C VAL A 21 -4.78 2.36 15.27
N SER A 22 -5.14 2.18 16.54
CA SER A 22 -4.15 2.21 17.62
C SER A 22 -3.17 1.04 17.49
N GLU A 23 -1.95 1.20 18.02
CA GLU A 23 -0.94 0.13 18.04
C GLU A 23 -1.46 -1.16 18.69
N LYS A 24 -2.22 -1.02 19.78
CA LYS A 24 -2.83 -2.17 20.48
C LYS A 24 -3.83 -2.91 19.60
N ASP A 25 -4.66 -2.19 18.85
CA ASP A 25 -5.67 -2.79 17.96
C ASP A 25 -5.01 -3.41 16.72
N TYR A 26 -3.94 -2.79 16.22
CA TYR A 26 -3.15 -3.31 15.11
C TYR A 26 -2.50 -4.65 15.47
N ILE A 27 -1.82 -4.71 16.61
CA ILE A 27 -1.20 -5.95 17.12
C ILE A 27 -2.24 -7.04 17.34
N ARG A 28 -3.39 -6.68 17.94
CA ARG A 28 -4.50 -7.63 18.17
C ARG A 28 -5.26 -8.01 16.90
N LYS A 29 -5.00 -7.33 15.77
CA LYS A 29 -5.72 -7.47 14.49
C LYS A 29 -7.24 -7.39 14.64
N LYS A 30 -7.72 -6.64 15.63
CA LYS A 30 -9.14 -6.51 15.97
C LYS A 30 -9.47 -5.07 16.28
N ASN A 31 -10.46 -4.53 15.57
CA ASN A 31 -11.02 -3.23 15.85
C ASN A 31 -12.53 -3.26 15.55
N LYS A 32 -13.33 -2.64 16.43
CA LYS A 32 -14.79 -2.58 16.33
C LYS A 32 -15.27 -1.89 15.04
N TRP A 33 -14.48 -0.98 14.48
CA TRP A 33 -14.83 -0.17 13.33
C TRP A 33 -14.40 -0.78 11.99
N LEU A 34 -13.36 -1.63 11.98
CA LEU A 34 -12.84 -2.21 10.73
C LEU A 34 -13.90 -3.01 9.97
N LEU A 35 -14.74 -3.77 10.70
CA LEU A 35 -15.81 -4.54 10.06
C LEU A 35 -16.86 -3.62 9.43
N LYS A 36 -17.26 -2.55 10.13
CA LYS A 36 -18.24 -1.58 9.62
C LYS A 36 -17.72 -0.83 8.39
N ILE A 37 -16.46 -0.41 8.43
CA ILE A 37 -15.80 0.27 7.31
C ILE A 37 -15.71 -0.69 6.12
N LYS A 38 -15.33 -1.95 6.35
CA LYS A 38 -15.29 -2.96 5.29
C LYS A 38 -16.66 -3.17 4.65
N THR A 39 -17.72 -3.35 5.45
CA THR A 39 -19.08 -3.50 4.92
C THR A 39 -19.51 -2.28 4.10
N TRP A 40 -19.22 -1.07 4.57
CA TRP A 40 -19.54 0.15 3.84
C TRP A 40 -18.79 0.25 2.50
N ILE A 41 -17.51 -0.14 2.46
CA ILE A 41 -16.72 -0.17 1.21
C ILE A 41 -17.28 -1.22 0.26
N ASP A 42 -17.59 -2.42 0.75
CA ASP A 42 -18.13 -3.50 -0.07
C ASP A 42 -19.50 -3.11 -0.70
N GLU A 43 -20.29 -2.27 -0.01
CA GLU A 43 -21.59 -1.76 -0.50
C GLU A 43 -21.47 -0.58 -1.48
N ASN A 44 -20.59 0.40 -1.19
CA ASN A 44 -20.53 1.65 -1.97
C ASN A 44 -19.47 1.62 -3.09
N ASN A 45 -18.39 0.87 -2.88
CA ASN A 45 -17.19 0.86 -3.69
C ASN A 45 -16.60 -0.56 -3.78
N PRO A 46 -17.34 -1.51 -4.40
CA PRO A 46 -16.93 -2.91 -4.44
C PRO A 46 -15.58 -3.06 -5.15
N GLY A 47 -14.62 -3.66 -4.46
CA GLY A 47 -13.28 -3.93 -4.99
C GLY A 47 -12.19 -2.97 -4.52
N ASP A 48 -12.53 -1.87 -3.84
CA ASP A 48 -11.51 -0.97 -3.27
C ASP A 48 -10.80 -1.62 -2.08
N LEU A 49 -9.49 -1.46 -2.01
CA LEU A 49 -8.66 -2.12 -1.01
C LEU A 49 -8.69 -1.37 0.33
N LEU A 50 -8.98 -2.10 1.41
CA LEU A 50 -8.85 -1.63 2.79
C LEU A 50 -7.57 -2.18 3.45
N ILE A 51 -6.67 -1.30 3.86
CA ILE A 51 -5.45 -1.64 4.59
C ILE A 51 -5.49 -1.02 5.99
N PRO A 52 -5.59 -1.82 7.07
CA PRO A 52 -5.38 -1.32 8.42
C PRO A 52 -3.89 -1.04 8.65
N PHE A 53 -3.59 0.09 9.28
CA PHE A 53 -2.22 0.44 9.70
C PHE A 53 -2.25 1.23 11.01
N SER A 54 -1.13 1.33 11.70
CA SER A 54 -0.99 2.19 12.88
C SER A 54 0.09 3.23 12.62
N GLY A 55 -0.30 4.49 12.45
CA GLY A 55 0.66 5.58 12.25
C GLY A 55 1.66 5.72 13.40
N VAL A 56 1.22 5.44 14.63
CA VAL A 56 2.08 5.45 15.82
C VAL A 56 3.15 4.36 15.76
N LEU A 57 2.76 3.16 15.32
CA LEU A 57 3.70 2.05 15.17
C LEU A 57 4.73 2.36 14.07
N GLU A 58 4.28 2.81 12.91
CA GLU A 58 5.17 3.14 11.79
C GLU A 58 6.15 4.26 12.13
N GLN A 59 5.70 5.29 12.86
CA GLN A 59 6.58 6.36 13.31
C GLN A 59 7.68 5.84 14.24
N LYS A 60 7.34 4.94 15.18
CA LYS A 60 8.33 4.30 16.06
C LYS A 60 9.33 3.47 15.27
N LEU A 61 8.84 2.61 14.37
CA LEU A 61 9.70 1.76 13.52
C LEU A 61 10.64 2.59 12.62
N SER A 62 10.21 3.78 12.19
CA SER A 62 11.01 4.69 11.38
C SER A 62 12.16 5.36 12.13
N LEU A 63 12.06 5.49 13.46
CA LEU A 63 13.09 6.11 14.30
C LEU A 63 14.11 5.08 14.83
N MET A 64 13.78 3.79 14.74
CA MET A 64 14.64 2.68 15.15
C MET A 64 15.64 2.30 14.05
N SER A 65 16.80 1.79 14.47
CA SER A 65 17.75 1.14 13.57
C SER A 65 17.18 -0.17 13.01
N LEU A 66 17.83 -0.74 11.98
CA LEU A 66 17.35 -1.98 11.35
C LEU A 66 17.31 -3.16 12.34
N GLU A 67 18.35 -3.31 13.16
CA GLU A 67 18.45 -4.39 14.16
C GLU A 67 17.37 -4.25 15.24
N GLU A 68 17.17 -3.04 15.77
CA GLU A 68 16.11 -2.74 16.75
C GLU A 68 14.71 -2.94 16.18
N ARG A 69 14.53 -2.64 14.89
CA ARG A 69 13.26 -2.86 14.21
C ARG A 69 12.92 -4.35 14.11
N GLU A 70 13.90 -5.18 13.77
CA GLU A 70 13.72 -6.63 13.67
C GLU A 70 13.41 -7.24 15.05
N THR A 71 14.14 -6.86 16.10
CA THR A 71 13.86 -7.36 17.45
C THR A 71 12.47 -6.94 17.91
N TYR A 72 12.12 -5.67 17.75
CA TYR A 72 10.83 -5.15 18.17
C TYR A 72 9.65 -5.75 17.40
N THR A 73 9.77 -5.92 16.07
CA THR A 73 8.70 -6.55 15.26
C THR A 73 8.48 -8.02 15.63
N ASN A 74 9.55 -8.73 16.01
CA ASN A 74 9.47 -10.10 16.54
C ASN A 74 8.79 -10.14 17.91
N GLU A 75 9.07 -9.18 18.80
CA GLU A 75 8.46 -9.10 20.13
C GLU A 75 6.96 -8.80 20.09
N ILE A 76 6.54 -7.82 19.27
CA ILE A 76 5.13 -7.43 19.18
C ILE A 76 4.30 -8.37 18.28
N GLY A 77 4.96 -9.26 17.52
CA GLY A 77 4.31 -10.17 16.57
C GLY A 77 3.57 -9.46 15.43
N ALA A 78 3.97 -8.22 15.12
CA ALA A 78 3.36 -7.37 14.12
C ALA A 78 4.43 -6.69 13.27
N THR A 79 4.22 -6.68 11.95
CA THR A 79 5.13 -6.10 10.98
C THR A 79 4.60 -4.76 10.46
N SER A 80 5.51 -3.96 9.89
CA SER A 80 5.14 -2.70 9.22
C SER A 80 4.14 -2.95 8.09
N ALA A 81 3.09 -2.12 8.04
CA ALA A 81 2.13 -2.09 6.96
C ALA A 81 2.62 -1.25 5.76
N LEU A 82 3.66 -0.42 5.94
CA LEU A 82 4.16 0.48 4.89
C LEU A 82 4.55 -0.24 3.59
N PRO A 83 5.31 -1.36 3.61
CA PRO A 83 5.62 -2.09 2.38
C PRO A 83 4.36 -2.51 1.62
N LYS A 84 3.34 -2.96 2.35
CA LYS A 84 2.06 -3.36 1.76
C LYS A 84 1.31 -2.18 1.15
N ILE A 85 1.32 -1.02 1.82
CA ILE A 85 0.70 0.22 1.32
C ILE A 85 1.40 0.68 0.03
N ILE A 86 2.73 0.65 -0.01
CA ILE A 86 3.52 1.05 -1.18
C ILE A 86 3.22 0.16 -2.38
N VAL A 87 3.27 -1.16 -2.19
CA VAL A 87 2.98 -2.13 -3.26
C VAL A 87 1.55 -1.98 -3.76
N ALA A 88 0.59 -1.83 -2.85
CA ALA A 88 -0.81 -1.62 -3.22
C ALA A 88 -1.03 -0.33 -4.02
N GLY A 89 -0.41 0.78 -3.61
CA GLY A 89 -0.46 2.05 -4.34
C GLY A 89 0.14 1.93 -5.75
N TYR A 90 1.25 1.23 -5.86
CA TYR A 90 1.92 0.99 -7.14
C TYR A 90 1.04 0.16 -8.10
N GLN A 91 0.40 -0.90 -7.58
CA GLN A 91 -0.54 -1.72 -8.34
C GLN A 91 -1.82 -0.96 -8.73
N ALA A 92 -2.37 -0.13 -7.82
CA ALA A 92 -3.56 0.68 -8.10
C ALA A 92 -3.32 1.70 -9.23
N LEU A 93 -2.10 2.21 -9.36
CA LEU A 93 -1.68 3.06 -10.48
C LEU A 93 -1.36 2.29 -11.78
N GLN A 94 -1.56 0.96 -11.78
CA GLN A 94 -1.25 0.07 -12.90
C GLN A 94 0.21 0.17 -13.35
N LEU A 95 1.12 0.30 -12.37
CA LEU A 95 2.56 0.36 -12.59
C LEU A 95 3.18 -1.03 -12.39
N VAL A 96 4.18 -1.32 -13.22
CA VAL A 96 5.06 -2.49 -13.13
C VAL A 96 6.49 -2.04 -13.38
N TYR A 97 7.47 -2.88 -13.07
CA TYR A 97 8.87 -2.58 -13.33
C TYR A 97 9.59 -3.70 -14.07
N TYR A 98 10.59 -3.31 -14.86
CA TYR A 98 11.60 -4.22 -15.39
C TYR A 98 12.98 -3.83 -14.85
N PHE A 99 13.93 -4.76 -14.89
CA PHE A 99 15.28 -4.52 -14.39
C PHE A 99 16.27 -4.38 -15.52
N THR A 100 17.21 -3.45 -15.36
CA THR A 100 18.49 -3.46 -16.07
C THR A 100 19.57 -3.82 -15.05
N GLY A 101 20.44 -4.77 -15.38
CA GLY A 101 21.53 -5.19 -14.51
C GLY A 101 22.84 -5.30 -15.27
N GLY A 102 23.88 -4.64 -14.78
CA GLY A 102 25.26 -4.73 -15.22
C GLY A 102 26.23 -4.67 -14.04
N ALA A 103 27.53 -4.71 -14.30
CA ALA A 103 28.54 -4.63 -13.23
C ALA A 103 28.49 -3.31 -12.44
N ASP A 104 28.06 -2.22 -13.11
CA ASP A 104 28.04 -0.88 -12.52
C ASP A 104 26.71 -0.56 -11.82
N GLU A 105 25.58 -1.03 -12.35
CA GLU A 105 24.25 -0.64 -11.86
C GLU A 105 23.22 -1.77 -12.00
N VAL A 106 22.40 -1.92 -10.96
CA VAL A 106 21.15 -2.68 -11.01
C VAL A 106 20.00 -1.73 -10.68
N ARG A 107 19.08 -1.56 -11.61
CA ARG A 107 17.98 -0.58 -11.49
C ARG A 107 16.64 -1.14 -11.94
N ALA A 108 15.60 -0.79 -11.17
CA ALA A 108 14.20 -1.05 -11.52
C ALA A 108 13.60 0.17 -12.22
N TRP A 109 13.06 -0.02 -13.42
CA TRP A 109 12.43 1.02 -14.23
C TRP A 109 10.92 0.86 -14.22
N THR A 110 10.21 1.87 -13.76
CA THR A 110 8.74 1.86 -13.65
C THR A 110 8.07 2.20 -14.98
N ILE A 111 7.15 1.34 -15.42
CA ILE A 111 6.33 1.50 -16.63
C ILE A 111 4.85 1.21 -16.30
N ARG A 112 3.94 1.62 -17.17
CA ARG A 112 2.53 1.19 -17.08
C ARG A 112 2.36 -0.21 -17.68
N VAL A 113 1.42 -0.99 -17.14
CA VAL A 113 1.10 -2.38 -17.57
C VAL A 113 0.84 -2.52 -19.08
N CYS A 114 0.47 -1.45 -19.79
CA CYS A 114 0.11 -1.50 -21.21
C CYS A 114 1.24 -1.05 -22.17
N VAL A 115 2.48 -0.90 -21.71
CA VAL A 115 3.59 -0.58 -22.61
C VAL A 115 3.98 -1.85 -23.39
N LEU A 116 3.65 -1.88 -24.69
CA LEU A 116 4.18 -2.85 -25.64
C LEU A 116 5.69 -2.59 -25.79
N MET A 117 6.50 -3.61 -25.50
CA MET A 117 7.93 -3.57 -25.77
C MET A 117 8.11 -3.63 -27.30
N LEU A 118 8.24 -2.46 -27.93
CA LEU A 118 8.57 -2.35 -29.34
C LEU A 118 10.03 -2.77 -29.50
N TYR A 119 10.23 -3.95 -30.11
CA TYR A 119 11.53 -4.41 -30.59
C TYR A 119 11.97 -3.65 -31.84
#